data_AF-A0A9D6EFC3-F1
#
_entry.id   AF-A0A9D6EFC3-F1
#
_cell.length_a   1.000
_cell.length_b   1.000
_cell.length_c   1.000
_cell.angle_alpha   90.00
_cell.angle_beta   90.00
_cell.angle_gamma   90.00
#
_symmetry.space_group_name_H-M   'P 1'
#
loop_
_entity.id
_entity.type
_entity.pdbx_description
1 polymer ?
#
loop_
_entity_poly.entity_id
_entity_poly.type
_entity_poly.pdbx_seq_one_letter_code
_entity_poly.pdbx_strand_id
1 'polypeptide(L)'
;MPRVVVPISLPKELNLEVEKKVKQGHYASKSEYIREVVREDLALKKKFDRQERRIIAKGLKAVREGRVSKVFDNPKEMIKYLRSL
;
A
#
# COMPACT_ATOMS: atom_id res chain seq x y z
N MET A 1 13.25 -7.72 -22.14
CA MET A 1 13.65 -8.44 -20.90
C MET A 1 13.22 -9.90 -21.03
N PRO A 2 14.04 -10.87 -20.59
CA PRO A 2 13.69 -12.28 -20.66
C PRO A 2 12.48 -12.60 -19.77
N ARG A 3 11.59 -13.47 -20.24
CA ARG A 3 10.44 -13.96 -19.48
C ARG A 3 10.90 -15.10 -18.56
N VAL A 4 10.65 -14.95 -17.26
CA VAL A 4 10.85 -16.02 -16.29
C VAL A 4 9.52 -16.68 -15.99
N VAL A 5 9.48 -18.01 -15.98
CA VAL A 5 8.30 -18.79 -15.57
C VAL A 5 8.41 -19.09 -14.09
N VAL A 6 7.39 -18.71 -13.32
CA VAL A 6 7.34 -18.93 -11.88
C VAL A 6 6.18 -19.88 -11.58
N PRO A 7 6.44 -21.12 -11.14
CA PRO A 7 5.39 -22.00 -10.65
C PRO A 7 4.91 -21.50 -9.29
N ILE A 8 3.60 -21.41 -9.11
CA ILE A 8 2.97 -20.98 -7.85
C ILE A 8 1.81 -21.91 -7.52
N SER A 9 1.62 -22.15 -6.22
CA SER A 9 0.46 -22.87 -5.71
C SER A 9 -0.52 -21.87 -5.13
N LEU A 10 -1.79 -21.98 -5.52
CA LEU A 10 -2.87 -21.15 -4.99
C LEU A 10 -3.89 -22.05 -4.28
N PRO A 11 -4.43 -21.61 -3.13
CA PRO A 11 -5.67 -22.14 -2.59
C PRO A 11 -6.77 -22.18 -3.66
N LYS A 12 -7.67 -23.15 -3.54
CA LYS A 12 -8.71 -23.39 -4.55
C LYS A 12 -9.60 -22.16 -4.75
N GLU A 13 -9.92 -21.47 -3.66
CA GLU A 13 -10.74 -20.27 -3.62
C GLU A 13 -10.09 -19.13 -4.42
N LEU A 14 -8.78 -18.94 -4.26
CA LEU A 14 -8.04 -17.91 -4.99
C LEU A 14 -7.92 -18.25 -6.48
N ASN A 15 -7.71 -19.52 -6.82
CA ASN A 15 -7.69 -19.93 -8.22
C ASN A 15 -9.05 -19.71 -8.90
N LEU A 16 -10.16 -19.97 -8.20
CA LEU A 16 -11.51 -19.72 -8.71
C LEU A 16 -11.74 -18.22 -8.97
N GLU A 17 -11.28 -17.34 -8.07
CA GLU A 17 -11.41 -15.90 -8.29
C GLU A 17 -10.56 -15.43 -9.48
N VAL A 18 -9.33 -15.94 -9.62
CA VAL A 18 -8.48 -15.68 -10.81
C VAL A 18 -9.18 -16.12 -12.10
N GLU A 19 -9.79 -17.30 -12.12
CA GLU A 19 -10.54 -17.80 -13.28
C GLU A 19 -11.75 -16.92 -13.61
N LYS A 20 -12.48 -16.46 -12.60
CA LYS A 20 -13.62 -15.55 -12.78
C LYS A 20 -13.17 -14.25 -13.43
N LYS A 21 -12.07 -13.65 -12.98
CA LYS A 21 -11.52 -12.41 -13.54
C LYS A 21 -11.09 -12.55 -15.00
N VAL A 22 -10.51 -13.69 -15.37
CA VAL A 22 -10.19 -14.01 -16.76
C VAL A 22 -11.47 -14.16 -17.59
N LYS A 23 -12.45 -14.93 -17.11
CA LYS A 23 -13.73 -15.17 -17.81
C LYS A 23 -14.57 -13.91 -18.00
N GLN A 24 -14.45 -12.93 -17.10
CA GLN A 24 -15.12 -11.63 -17.23
C GLN A 24 -14.56 -10.75 -18.36
N GLY A 25 -13.60 -11.26 -19.16
CA GLY A 25 -13.13 -10.62 -20.39
C GLY A 25 -12.09 -9.53 -20.17
N HIS A 26 -11.61 -9.35 -18.93
CA HIS A 26 -10.60 -8.35 -18.61
C HIS A 26 -9.16 -8.81 -18.84
N TYR A 27 -8.93 -10.12 -18.96
CA TYR A 27 -7.59 -10.70 -19.08
C TYR A 27 -7.59 -11.90 -20.03
N ALA A 28 -6.56 -12.01 -20.88
CA ALA A 28 -6.37 -13.13 -21.81
C ALA A 28 -5.86 -14.40 -21.11
N SER A 29 -5.26 -14.29 -19.91
CA SER A 29 -4.77 -15.46 -19.17
C SER A 29 -4.67 -15.22 -17.66
N LYS A 30 -4.64 -16.31 -16.88
CA LYS A 30 -4.37 -16.26 -15.43
C LYS A 30 -3.07 -15.54 -15.12
N SER A 31 -2.02 -15.81 -15.90
CA SER A 31 -0.71 -15.19 -15.71
C SER A 31 -0.72 -13.69 -16.02
N GLU A 32 -1.60 -13.23 -16.91
CA GLU A 32 -1.75 -11.79 -17.18
C GLU A 32 -2.38 -11.08 -16.00
N TYR A 33 -3.47 -11.62 -15.48
CA TYR A 33 -4.11 -11.11 -14.26
C TYR A 33 -3.13 -11.07 -13.08
N ILE A 34 -2.42 -12.16 -12.81
CA ILE A 34 -1.45 -12.20 -11.71
C ILE A 34 -0.31 -11.20 -11.90
N ARG A 35 0.17 -10.99 -13.14
CA ARG A 35 1.19 -9.97 -13.41
C ARG A 35 0.68 -8.56 -13.11
N GLU A 36 -0.59 -8.27 -13.40
CA GLU A 36 -1.20 -6.99 -13.06
C GLU A 36 -1.29 -6.79 -11.54
N VAL A 37 -1.81 -7.77 -10.82
CA VAL A 37 -1.90 -7.73 -9.35
C VAL A 37 -0.53 -7.48 -8.71
N VAL A 38 0.52 -8.16 -9.18
CA VAL A 38 1.88 -7.94 -8.67
C VAL A 38 2.39 -6.53 -8.97
N ARG A 39 2.07 -5.95 -10.14
CA ARG A 39 2.45 -4.57 -10.46
C ARG A 39 1.71 -3.57 -9.58
N GLU A 40 0.43 -3.79 -9.34
CA GLU A 40 -0.39 -2.95 -8.46
C GLU A 40 0.13 -2.97 -7.03
N ASP A 41 0.44 -4.14 -6.49
CA ASP A 41 1.04 -4.29 -5.15
C ASP A 41 2.36 -3.50 -5.04
N LEU A 42 3.26 -3.67 -6.01
CA LEU A 42 4.52 -2.90 -6.05
C LEU A 42 4.28 -1.39 -6.16
N ALA A 43 3.26 -0.96 -6.91
CA ALA A 43 2.91 0.44 -7.03
C ALA A 43 2.32 1.01 -5.74
N LEU A 44 1.45 0.26 -5.06
CA LEU A 44 0.88 0.62 -3.77
C LEU A 44 1.96 0.75 -2.70
N LYS A 45 2.85 -0.24 -2.60
CA LYS A 45 4.00 -0.18 -1.68
C LYS A 45 4.85 1.08 -1.89
N LYS A 46 5.21 1.39 -3.15
CA LYS A 46 5.93 2.62 -3.50
C LYS A 46 5.15 3.91 -3.20
N LYS A 47 3.82 3.88 -3.22
CA LYS A 47 2.98 5.04 -2.85
C LYS A 47 3.00 5.24 -1.33
N PHE A 48 2.83 4.18 -0.55
CA PHE A 48 2.89 4.24 0.91
C PHE A 48 4.26 4.71 1.39
N ASP A 49 5.36 4.15 0.87
CA ASP A 49 6.71 4.58 1.23
C ASP A 49 6.94 6.08 0.95
N ARG A 50 6.41 6.56 -0.19
CA ARG A 50 6.51 8.00 -0.54
C ARG A 50 5.65 8.87 0.36
N GLN A 51 4.47 8.40 0.74
CA GLN A 51 3.58 9.13 1.63
C GLN A 51 4.16 9.21 3.04
N GLU A 52 4.68 8.11 3.56
CA GLU A 52 5.36 8.05 4.85
C GLU A 52 6.54 9.02 4.90
N ARG A 53 7.45 8.96 3.90
CA ARG A 53 8.57 9.91 3.79
C ARG A 53 8.11 11.36 3.73
N ARG A 54 7.01 11.65 3.03
CA ARG A 54 6.42 13.00 2.97
C ARG A 54 5.90 13.47 4.33
N ILE A 55 5.23 12.60 5.08
CA ILE A 55 4.71 12.91 6.42
C ILE A 55 5.87 13.21 7.36
N ILE A 56 6.89 12.35 7.38
CA ILE A 56 8.10 12.53 8.19
C ILE A 56 8.80 13.84 7.83
N ALA A 57 9.04 14.10 6.54
CA ALA A 57 9.69 15.33 6.10
C ALA A 57 8.91 16.60 6.49
N LYS A 58 7.58 16.58 6.39
CA LYS A 58 6.73 17.69 6.84
C LYS A 58 6.82 17.90 8.35
N GLY A 59 6.79 16.82 9.14
CA GLY A 59 6.94 16.88 10.59
C GLY A 59 8.29 17.46 10.99
N LEU A 60 9.39 16.96 10.42
CA LEU A 60 10.75 17.48 10.67
C LEU A 60 10.88 18.95 10.30
N LYS A 61 10.31 19.38 9.17
CA LYS A 61 10.29 20.79 8.77
C LYS A 61 9.52 21.66 9.78
N ALA A 62 8.36 21.20 10.25
CA ALA A 62 7.59 21.93 11.25
C ALA A 62 8.34 22.06 12.58
N VAL A 63 9.04 21.01 13.03
CA VAL A 63 9.90 21.06 14.23
C VAL A 63 11.01 22.10 14.04
N ARG A 64 11.72 22.05 12.90
CA ARG A 64 12.81 22.99 12.60
C ARG A 64 12.36 24.45 12.60
N GLU A 65 11.13 24.71 12.14
CA GLU A 65 10.56 26.05 12.07
C GLU A 65 9.85 26.48 13.38
N GLY A 66 9.94 25.69 14.45
CA GLY A 66 9.29 25.99 15.73
C GLY A 66 7.75 25.93 15.66
N ARG A 67 7.18 25.33 14.61
CA ARG A 67 5.73 25.21 14.39
C ARG A 67 5.11 23.97 15.05
N VAL A 68 5.88 23.27 15.88
CA VAL A 68 5.40 22.12 16.67
C VAL A 68 5.29 22.55 18.13
N SER A 69 4.06 22.60 18.63
CA SER A 69 3.74 23.01 20.00
C SER A 69 3.73 21.86 20.99
N LYS A 70 3.49 20.62 20.53
CA LYS A 70 3.39 19.44 21.38
C LYS A 70 3.67 18.16 20.59
N VAL A 71 4.46 17.27 21.17
CA VAL A 71 4.73 15.92 20.64
C VAL A 71 4.04 14.93 21.57
N PHE A 72 3.41 13.90 20.99
CA PHE A 72 2.73 12.85 21.74
C PHE A 72 3.35 11.52 21.36
N ASP A 73 3.73 10.73 22.36
CA ASP A 73 4.29 9.39 22.15
C ASP A 73 3.19 8.35 21.83
N ASN A 74 1.93 8.68 22.13
CA ASN A 74 0.80 7.80 21.97
C ASN A 74 -0.37 8.49 21.22
N PRO A 75 -0.93 7.86 20.16
CA PRO A 75 -2.11 8.38 19.47
C PRO A 75 -3.33 8.61 20.38
N LYS A 76 -3.52 7.79 21.43
CA LYS A 76 -4.64 7.95 22.37
C LYS A 76 -4.55 9.25 23.17
N GLU A 77 -3.34 9.62 23.58
CA GLU A 77 -3.09 10.87 24.31
C GLU A 77 -3.28 12.08 23.40
N MET A 78 -2.80 11.99 22.16
CA MET A 78 -3.05 13.00 21.13
C MET A 78 -4.56 13.20 20.91
N ILE A 79 -5.32 12.12 20.74
CA ILE A 79 -6.78 12.20 20.53
C ILE A 79 -7.48 12.80 21.75
N LYS A 80 -7.08 12.41 22.96
CA LYS A 80 -7.63 12.98 24.20
C LYS A 80 -7.36 14.48 24.29
N TYR A 81 -6.14 14.91 23.96
CA TYR A 81 -5.77 16.32 23.91
C TYR A 81 -6.60 17.10 22.89
N LEU A 82 -6.72 16.59 21.66
CA LEU A 82 -7.50 17.23 20.60
C LEU A 82 -9.00 17.37 20.94
N ARG A 83 -9.56 16.45 21.74
CA ARG A 83 -10.94 16.53 22.23
C ARG A 83 -11.14 17.51 23.40
N SER A 84 -10.05 17.97 24.01
CA SER A 84 -10.07 18.91 25.14
C SER A 84 -9.76 20.36 24.74
N LEU A 85 -9.41 20.59 23.46
CA LEU A 85 -9.31 21.90 22.83
C LEU A 85 -10.71 22.38 22.42
#